data_AF-A0A928WY59-F1
#
_entry.id   AF-A0A928WY59-F1
#
_cell.length_a   1.000
_cell.length_b   1.000
_cell.length_c   1.000
_cell.angle_alpha   90.00
_cell.angle_beta   90.00
_cell.angle_gamma   90.00
#
_symmetry.space_group_name_H-M   'P 1'
#
loop_
_entity.id
_entity.type
_entity.pdbx_description
1 polymer ?
#
loop_
_entity_poly.entity_id
_entity_poly.type
_entity_poly.pdbx_seq_one_letter_code
_entity_poly.pdbx_strand_id
1 'polypeptide(L)'
;MSGSDVQLNIFSVDGPLLRILPRAGASIRNPDANLPVLRSDAGGYYLEMRIDADPDEVSEVDLVRRIPLDNLSGEEWKELKRNYDGLDLESYLSKGIKGLEQIEDIRLRRLTATLLTFLNPRQVQLVLFLYRAAAAEGTGPVVKIRSNDILEVMGYERTKDGSFHALIRSQLHCDLMALHRTELVYAQETWTGEKLEADVKIRNILRVQEYHVDNVQRDFDSERAADYTYGAADSYTVNLEFFQTSTDADGDYVLFGNIDMQQGVGKSAKHDYGLKLLVYLAHRLKWDAPKDGQYLTISRRCLFKNLDLLGSNSSRNNKIFWRTVDELREKKFLLNARELPGKRKSSVLIEFQLNPENVKSYDRHVPT
;
A
#
# COMPACT_ATOMS: atom_id res chain seq x y z
N MET A 1 -40.74 -15.22 2.76
CA MET A 1 -39.54 -14.81 3.52
C MET A 1 -38.48 -15.87 3.32
N SER A 2 -37.71 -15.75 2.23
CA SER A 2 -36.55 -16.58 1.94
C SER A 2 -35.33 -15.69 2.08
N GLY A 3 -34.40 -16.09 2.93
CA GLY A 3 -33.14 -15.39 3.13
C GLY A 3 -32.41 -15.23 1.81
N SER A 4 -32.16 -13.99 1.43
CA SER A 4 -31.11 -13.68 0.47
C SER A 4 -29.79 -14.03 1.13
N ASP A 5 -29.17 -15.13 0.73
CA ASP A 5 -27.75 -15.36 0.94
C ASP A 5 -27.02 -14.10 0.46
N VAL A 6 -26.45 -13.35 1.40
CA VAL A 6 -25.49 -12.30 1.08
C VAL A 6 -24.28 -13.04 0.56
N GLN A 7 -24.21 -13.22 -0.75
CA GLN A 7 -23.06 -13.79 -1.43
C GLN A 7 -21.82 -13.01 -0.95
N LEU A 8 -20.97 -13.66 -0.17
CA LEU A 8 -19.70 -13.08 0.25
C LEU A 8 -18.92 -12.80 -1.03
N ASN A 9 -18.77 -11.52 -1.37
CA ASN A 9 -17.96 -11.06 -2.49
C ASN A 9 -16.48 -11.22 -2.10
N ILE A 10 -16.03 -12.47 -2.14
CA ILE A 10 -14.66 -12.85 -1.87
C ILE A 10 -13.83 -12.58 -3.12
N PHE A 11 -12.69 -11.91 -2.98
CA PHE A 11 -11.77 -11.67 -4.08
C PHE A 11 -10.34 -12.09 -3.70
N SER A 12 -9.58 -12.54 -4.70
CA SER A 12 -8.19 -12.95 -4.54
C SER A 12 -7.25 -11.75 -4.55
N VAL A 13 -6.25 -11.78 -3.67
CA VAL A 13 -5.11 -10.87 -3.69
C VAL A 13 -3.84 -11.71 -3.72
N ASP A 14 -2.95 -11.38 -4.65
CA ASP A 14 -1.72 -12.12 -4.89
C ASP A 14 -0.79 -12.09 -3.68
N GLY A 15 -0.23 -13.26 -3.36
CA GLY A 15 0.72 -13.48 -2.29
C GLY A 15 1.95 -12.57 -2.37
N PRO A 16 2.56 -12.36 -3.55
CA PRO A 16 3.64 -11.39 -3.72
C PRO A 16 3.26 -9.97 -3.33
N LEU A 17 2.04 -9.52 -3.70
CA LEU A 17 1.56 -8.20 -3.28
C LEU A 17 1.40 -8.13 -1.76
N LEU A 18 0.78 -9.15 -1.15
CA LEU A 18 0.60 -9.20 0.30
C LEU A 18 1.93 -9.25 1.05
N ARG A 19 2.94 -9.89 0.47
CA ARG A 19 4.30 -9.94 1.02
C ARG A 19 4.95 -8.57 1.11
N ILE A 20 4.73 -7.72 0.12
CA ILE A 20 5.36 -6.40 0.08
C ILE A 20 4.51 -5.31 0.74
N LEU A 21 3.18 -5.40 0.74
CA LEU A 21 2.28 -4.32 1.19
C LEU A 21 2.61 -3.75 2.58
N PRO A 22 2.85 -4.57 3.63
CA PRO A 22 3.19 -4.04 4.96
C PRO A 22 4.44 -3.16 4.95
N ARG A 23 5.50 -3.60 4.24
CA ARG A 23 6.77 -2.89 4.13
C ARG A 23 6.67 -1.70 3.18
N ALA A 24 5.90 -1.85 2.10
CA ALA A 24 5.67 -0.82 1.11
C ALA A 24 4.83 0.35 1.64
N GLY A 25 4.01 0.14 2.69
CA GLY A 25 3.28 1.19 3.40
C GLY A 25 3.95 1.71 4.68
N ALA A 26 5.15 1.23 5.03
CA ALA A 26 5.89 1.68 6.22
C ALA A 26 6.18 3.19 6.18
N SER A 27 5.87 3.91 7.25
CA SER A 27 6.18 5.35 7.34
C SER A 27 7.68 5.58 7.61
N ILE A 28 8.15 6.81 7.40
CA ILE A 28 9.54 7.20 7.75
C ILE A 28 9.83 7.13 9.26
N ARG A 29 8.80 6.95 10.10
CA ARG A 29 8.97 6.74 11.55
C ARG A 29 9.24 5.28 11.90
N ASN A 30 9.06 4.38 10.94
CA ASN A 30 9.42 2.99 11.11
C ASN A 30 10.96 2.91 11.25
N PRO A 31 11.49 2.21 12.27
CA PRO A 31 12.93 2.12 12.50
C PRO A 31 13.71 1.49 11.35
N ASP A 32 13.05 0.69 10.51
CA ASP A 32 13.67 0.01 9.39
C ASP A 32 13.66 0.87 8.11
N ALA A 33 13.09 2.08 8.18
CA ALA A 33 12.91 2.97 7.04
C ALA A 33 14.01 4.04 7.01
N ASN A 34 14.77 4.06 5.92
CA ASN A 34 15.87 5.00 5.71
C ASN A 34 15.37 6.33 5.11
N LEU A 35 16.10 7.42 5.37
CA LEU A 35 15.79 8.71 4.76
C LEU A 35 15.89 8.64 3.23
N PRO A 36 15.06 9.40 2.49
CA PRO A 36 15.16 9.45 1.05
C PRO A 36 16.53 9.97 0.57
N VAL A 37 17.05 9.40 -0.51
CA VAL A 37 18.36 9.77 -1.09
C VAL A 37 18.29 9.80 -2.62
N LEU A 38 18.98 10.75 -3.23
CA LEU A 38 19.20 10.79 -4.67
C LEU A 38 20.30 9.80 -5.09
N ARG A 39 19.98 8.90 -6.02
CA ARG A 39 20.87 7.89 -6.61
C ARG A 39 20.86 7.87 -8.13
N SER A 40 21.84 7.17 -8.69
CA SER A 40 21.96 6.89 -10.11
C SER A 40 22.42 5.46 -10.34
N ASP A 41 21.89 4.79 -11.36
CA ASP A 41 22.39 3.51 -11.87
C ASP A 41 22.37 3.48 -13.41
N ALA A 42 22.55 2.29 -14.01
CA ALA A 42 22.51 2.13 -15.46
C ALA A 42 21.16 2.53 -16.10
N GLY A 43 20.07 2.53 -15.33
CA GLY A 43 18.73 2.94 -15.73
C GLY A 43 18.44 4.44 -15.55
N GLY A 44 19.40 5.24 -15.06
CA GLY A 44 19.27 6.69 -14.94
C GLY A 44 19.27 7.17 -13.49
N TYR A 45 18.56 8.28 -13.24
CA TYR A 45 18.54 8.99 -11.96
C TYR A 45 17.22 8.76 -11.23
N TYR A 46 17.25 8.67 -9.90
CA TYR A 46 16.04 8.47 -9.10
C TYR A 46 16.19 9.00 -7.68
N LEU A 47 15.04 9.30 -7.07
CA LEU A 47 14.92 9.48 -5.63
C LEU A 47 14.45 8.17 -5.01
N GLU A 48 15.22 7.59 -4.09
CA GLU A 48 14.87 6.33 -3.42
C GLU A 48 14.68 6.48 -1.92
N MET A 49 13.91 5.57 -1.34
CA MET A 49 13.77 5.33 0.09
C MET A 49 13.81 3.82 0.30
N ARG A 50 14.75 3.37 1.14
CA ARG A 50 14.95 1.96 1.45
C ARG A 50 14.23 1.59 2.75
N ILE A 51 13.60 0.42 2.76
CA ILE A 51 12.91 -0.17 3.91
C ILE A 51 13.50 -1.57 4.09
N ASP A 52 14.26 -1.74 5.15
CA ASP A 52 14.95 -3.00 5.42
C ASP A 52 13.98 -4.06 5.96
N ALA A 53 14.23 -5.34 5.70
CA ALA A 53 13.54 -6.43 6.36
C ALA A 53 13.91 -6.45 7.85
N ASP A 54 12.98 -6.90 8.69
CA ASP A 54 13.33 -7.21 10.07
C ASP A 54 14.13 -8.52 10.11
N PRO A 55 15.35 -8.53 10.63
CA PRO A 55 16.14 -9.75 10.73
C PRO A 55 15.49 -10.79 11.65
N ASP A 56 14.59 -10.38 12.55
CA ASP A 56 13.88 -11.28 13.45
C ASP A 56 12.59 -11.87 12.81
N GLU A 57 12.18 -11.43 11.61
CA GLU A 57 10.92 -11.83 10.97
C GLU A 57 11.12 -12.35 9.54
N VAL A 58 11.28 -13.67 9.41
CA VAL A 58 11.61 -14.38 8.14
C VAL A 58 10.65 -14.08 6.98
N SER A 59 9.38 -13.79 7.26
CA SER A 59 8.38 -13.46 6.23
C SER A 59 8.53 -12.06 5.63
N GLU A 60 9.24 -11.15 6.30
CA GLU A 60 9.44 -9.77 5.86
C GLU A 60 10.49 -9.72 4.74
N VAL A 61 10.45 -8.68 3.90
CA VAL A 61 11.36 -8.52 2.76
C VAL A 61 11.89 -7.10 2.69
N ASP A 62 13.13 -6.98 2.24
CA ASP A 62 13.74 -5.71 1.89
C ASP A 62 13.01 -5.10 0.69
N LEU A 63 12.87 -3.78 0.72
CA LEU A 63 12.17 -3.04 -0.33
C LEU A 63 12.86 -1.70 -0.56
N VAL A 64 12.99 -1.32 -1.83
CA VAL A 64 13.30 0.06 -2.20
C VAL A 64 12.09 0.65 -2.90
N ARG A 65 11.63 1.81 -2.41
CA ARG A 65 10.68 2.67 -3.12
C ARG A 65 11.51 3.66 -3.90
N ARG A 66 11.30 3.79 -5.20
CA ARG A 66 11.98 4.82 -5.98
C ARG A 66 11.06 5.55 -6.93
N ILE A 67 11.37 6.81 -7.18
CA ILE A 67 10.72 7.64 -8.19
C ILE A 67 11.78 7.98 -9.24
N PRO A 68 11.65 7.45 -10.46
CA PRO A 68 12.51 7.82 -11.57
C PRO A 68 12.49 9.33 -11.84
N LEU A 69 13.65 9.88 -12.18
CA LEU A 69 13.83 11.28 -12.55
C LEU A 69 14.18 11.37 -14.03
N ASP A 70 13.14 11.23 -14.84
CA ASP A 70 13.28 11.26 -16.30
C ASP A 70 13.77 12.63 -16.79
N ASN A 71 14.41 12.61 -17.96
CA ASN A 71 14.81 13.79 -18.72
C ASN A 71 15.78 14.75 -18.00
N LEU A 72 16.63 14.22 -17.10
CA LEU A 72 17.73 14.99 -16.52
C LEU A 72 19.03 14.74 -17.29
N SER A 73 19.70 15.81 -17.69
CA SER A 73 21.09 15.76 -18.13
C SER A 73 22.04 15.49 -16.95
N GLY A 74 23.28 15.08 -17.25
CA GLY A 74 24.29 14.82 -16.22
C GLY A 74 24.72 16.07 -15.44
N GLU A 75 24.56 17.27 -16.00
CA GLU A 75 24.83 18.54 -15.31
C GLU A 75 23.69 18.91 -14.37
N GLU A 76 22.44 18.86 -14.85
CA GLU A 76 21.24 19.08 -14.03
C GLU A 76 21.19 18.11 -12.85
N TRP A 77 21.58 16.84 -13.07
CA TRP A 77 21.71 15.86 -12.01
C TRP A 77 22.70 16.27 -10.93
N LYS A 78 23.91 16.72 -11.31
CA LYS A 78 24.95 17.12 -10.35
C LYS A 78 24.50 18.33 -9.53
N GLU A 79 23.85 19.29 -10.16
CA GLU A 79 23.29 20.45 -9.48
C GLU A 79 22.18 20.04 -8.51
N LEU A 80 21.21 19.25 -8.98
CA LEU A 80 20.10 18.74 -8.17
C LEU A 80 20.62 17.95 -6.97
N LYS A 81 21.59 17.07 -7.17
CA LYS A 81 22.20 16.26 -6.12
C LYS A 81 22.91 17.12 -5.08
N ARG A 82 23.69 18.11 -5.51
CA ARG A 82 24.35 19.05 -4.58
C ARG A 82 23.33 19.83 -3.74
N ASN A 83 22.25 20.30 -4.36
CA ASN A 83 21.20 21.04 -3.66
C ASN A 83 20.46 20.13 -2.66
N TYR A 84 20.19 18.89 -3.05
CA TYR A 84 19.53 17.89 -2.19
C TYR A 84 20.39 17.46 -1.01
N ASP A 85 21.68 17.17 -1.25
CA ASP A 85 22.62 16.74 -0.21
C ASP A 85 22.85 17.85 0.85
N GLY A 86 22.54 19.11 0.52
CA GLY A 86 22.54 20.24 1.46
C GLY A 86 21.26 20.40 2.29
N LEU A 87 20.20 19.62 2.04
CA LEU A 87 18.95 19.70 2.79
C LEU A 87 19.05 18.98 4.14
N ASP A 88 18.61 19.64 5.20
CA ASP A 88 18.41 19.02 6.52
C ASP A 88 17.05 18.29 6.55
N LEU A 89 16.98 17.18 5.81
CA LEU A 89 15.77 16.37 5.69
C LEU A 89 15.28 15.85 7.04
N GLU A 90 16.19 15.49 7.93
CA GLU A 90 15.85 15.00 9.26
C GLU A 90 15.08 16.06 10.06
N SER A 91 15.60 17.30 10.08
CA SER A 91 14.92 18.43 10.72
C SER A 91 13.58 18.75 10.07
N TYR A 92 13.47 18.72 8.74
CA TYR A 92 12.19 18.92 8.06
C TYR A 92 11.18 17.85 8.44
N LEU A 93 11.58 16.58 8.43
CA LEU A 93 10.70 15.45 8.69
C LEU A 93 10.30 15.33 10.17
N SER A 94 11.10 15.87 11.10
CA SER A 94 10.73 16.02 12.51
C SER A 94 9.45 16.85 12.68
N LYS A 95 9.19 17.81 11.79
CA LYS A 95 7.97 18.64 11.72
C LYS A 95 6.84 17.96 10.93
N GLY A 96 7.04 16.72 10.47
CA GLY A 96 6.13 15.97 9.60
C GLY A 96 6.17 16.46 8.15
N ILE A 97 5.22 16.01 7.32
CA ILE A 97 5.16 16.33 5.88
C ILE A 97 5.10 17.84 5.62
N LYS A 98 4.47 18.63 6.52
CA LYS A 98 4.46 20.11 6.42
C LYS A 98 5.86 20.71 6.51
N GLY A 99 6.79 20.04 7.18
CA GLY A 99 8.18 20.49 7.24
C GLY A 99 8.83 20.55 5.86
N LEU A 100 8.36 19.76 4.89
CA LEU A 100 8.85 19.79 3.50
C LEU A 100 8.54 21.12 2.80
N GLU A 101 7.64 21.97 3.33
CA GLU A 101 7.39 23.31 2.80
C GLU A 101 8.64 24.20 2.84
N GLN A 102 9.62 23.88 3.68
CA GLN A 102 10.94 24.53 3.75
C GLN A 102 11.87 24.17 2.58
N ILE A 103 11.54 23.14 1.79
CA ILE A 103 12.27 22.83 0.55
C ILE A 103 11.78 23.80 -0.52
N GLU A 104 12.67 24.70 -0.95
CA GLU A 104 12.38 25.72 -1.98
C GLU A 104 12.07 25.10 -3.34
N ASP A 105 12.81 24.05 -3.71
CA ASP A 105 12.56 23.31 -4.94
C ASP A 105 11.23 22.53 -4.84
N ILE A 106 10.23 23.01 -5.58
CA ILE A 106 8.87 22.46 -5.61
C ILE A 106 8.87 21.03 -6.17
N ARG A 107 9.75 20.71 -7.12
CA ARG A 107 9.86 19.38 -7.71
C ARG A 107 10.36 18.40 -6.66
N LEU A 108 11.47 18.72 -5.99
CA LEU A 108 12.01 17.89 -4.90
C LEU A 108 11.03 17.73 -3.75
N ARG A 109 10.34 18.80 -3.36
CA ARG A 109 9.29 18.75 -2.35
C ARG A 109 8.17 17.77 -2.72
N ARG A 110 7.67 17.83 -3.96
CA ARG A 110 6.59 16.95 -4.45
C ARG A 110 7.03 15.49 -4.54
N LEU A 111 8.24 15.23 -5.05
CA LEU A 111 8.80 13.89 -5.14
C LEU A 111 8.97 13.26 -3.76
N THR A 112 9.58 14.02 -2.83
CA THR A 112 9.78 13.59 -1.44
C THR A 112 8.44 13.33 -0.76
N ALA A 113 7.47 14.24 -0.91
CA ALA A 113 6.13 14.04 -0.34
C ALA A 113 5.41 12.81 -0.91
N THR A 114 5.54 12.56 -2.23
CA THR A 114 4.97 11.37 -2.89
C THR A 114 5.55 10.10 -2.28
N LEU A 115 6.87 10.02 -2.15
CA LEU A 115 7.56 8.86 -1.59
C LEU A 115 7.18 8.57 -0.13
N LEU A 116 6.97 9.63 0.66
CA LEU A 116 6.62 9.54 2.08
C LEU A 116 5.14 9.27 2.36
N THR A 117 4.26 9.53 1.38
CA THR A 117 2.81 9.31 1.48
C THR A 117 2.32 8.13 0.65
N PHE A 118 3.26 7.42 0.03
CA PHE A 118 3.02 6.20 -0.74
C PHE A 118 2.45 5.07 0.12
N LEU A 119 1.49 4.35 -0.47
CA LEU A 119 0.64 3.33 0.17
C LEU A 119 0.05 3.75 1.50
N ASN A 120 -0.41 4.99 1.59
CA ASN A 120 -1.27 5.39 2.69
C ASN A 120 -2.58 4.57 2.69
N PRO A 121 -3.33 4.53 3.81
CA PRO A 121 -4.56 3.74 3.88
C PRO A 121 -5.58 3.96 2.78
N ARG A 122 -5.73 5.21 2.32
CA ARG A 122 -6.64 5.55 1.22
C ARG A 122 -6.20 4.88 -0.09
N GLN A 123 -4.90 4.86 -0.35
CA GLN A 123 -4.32 4.18 -1.50
C GLN A 123 -4.44 2.65 -1.39
N VAL A 124 -4.27 2.07 -0.19
CA VAL A 124 -4.49 0.62 0.01
C VAL A 124 -5.94 0.23 -0.29
N GLN A 125 -6.91 1.00 0.21
CA GLN A 125 -8.34 0.75 -0.09
C GLN A 125 -8.63 0.86 -1.59
N LEU A 126 -8.06 1.87 -2.27
CA LEU A 126 -8.17 2.02 -3.72
C LEU A 126 -7.63 0.79 -4.46
N VAL A 127 -6.45 0.29 -4.08
CA VAL A 127 -5.85 -0.91 -4.69
C VAL A 127 -6.76 -2.12 -4.49
N LEU A 128 -7.21 -2.38 -3.26
CA LEU A 128 -8.07 -3.52 -2.96
C LEU A 128 -9.43 -3.43 -3.68
N PHE A 129 -9.96 -2.22 -3.86
CA PHE A 129 -11.16 -1.99 -4.65
C PHE A 129 -10.94 -2.34 -6.13
N LEU A 130 -9.83 -1.90 -6.73
CA LEU A 130 -9.49 -2.22 -8.11
C LEU A 130 -9.28 -3.74 -8.30
N TYR A 131 -8.67 -4.41 -7.34
CA TYR A 131 -8.52 -5.87 -7.34
C TYR A 131 -9.88 -6.57 -7.34
N ARG A 132 -10.80 -6.11 -6.49
CA ARG A 132 -12.17 -6.63 -6.44
C ARG A 132 -12.90 -6.40 -7.77
N ALA A 133 -12.74 -5.24 -8.38
CA ALA A 133 -13.33 -4.93 -9.68
C ALA A 133 -12.79 -5.85 -10.79
N ALA A 134 -11.46 -5.98 -10.89
CA ALA A 134 -10.79 -6.89 -11.82
C ALA A 134 -11.27 -8.34 -11.67
N ALA A 135 -11.37 -8.82 -10.43
CA ALA A 135 -11.85 -10.16 -10.13
C ALA A 135 -13.32 -10.38 -10.52
N ALA A 136 -14.17 -9.38 -10.31
CA ALA A 136 -15.60 -9.46 -10.64
C ALA A 136 -15.85 -9.45 -12.17
N GLU A 137 -15.04 -8.70 -12.92
CA GLU A 137 -15.18 -8.60 -14.37
C GLU A 137 -14.52 -9.75 -15.14
N GLY A 138 -13.55 -10.44 -14.53
CA GLY A 138 -12.80 -11.51 -15.19
C GLY A 138 -11.94 -11.02 -16.36
N THR A 139 -11.66 -9.71 -16.41
CA THR A 139 -11.02 -9.00 -17.53
C THR A 139 -9.48 -9.04 -17.48
N GLY A 140 -8.90 -9.74 -16.52
CA GLY A 140 -7.46 -9.76 -16.29
C GLY A 140 -6.97 -8.56 -15.46
N PRO A 141 -5.69 -8.17 -15.58
CA PRO A 141 -5.11 -7.12 -14.74
C PRO A 141 -5.48 -5.69 -15.16
N VAL A 142 -6.15 -5.52 -16.30
CA VAL A 142 -6.52 -4.21 -16.84
C VAL A 142 -7.95 -3.86 -16.44
N VAL A 143 -8.12 -2.78 -15.67
CA VAL A 143 -9.41 -2.31 -15.16
C VAL A 143 -9.72 -0.95 -15.76
N LYS A 144 -10.95 -0.78 -16.26
CA LYS A 144 -11.50 0.51 -16.68
C LYS A 144 -12.48 1.02 -15.64
N ILE A 145 -12.29 2.26 -15.20
CA ILE A 145 -13.06 2.75 -14.06
C ILE A 145 -13.36 4.24 -14.11
N ARG A 146 -14.56 4.62 -13.66
CA ARG A 146 -14.96 6.02 -13.52
C ARG A 146 -14.50 6.57 -12.18
N SER A 147 -14.00 7.81 -12.18
CA SER A 147 -13.59 8.52 -10.97
C SER A 147 -14.74 8.65 -9.97
N ASN A 148 -15.96 8.88 -10.46
CA ASN A 148 -17.12 9.04 -9.60
C ASN A 148 -17.46 7.73 -8.87
N ASP A 149 -17.39 6.58 -9.55
CA ASP A 149 -17.71 5.28 -8.96
C ASP A 149 -16.70 4.93 -7.85
N ILE A 150 -15.42 5.24 -8.06
CA ILE A 150 -14.39 5.11 -7.01
C ILE A 150 -14.78 5.96 -5.79
N LEU A 151 -15.10 7.23 -5.99
CA LEU A 151 -15.38 8.16 -4.90
C LEU A 151 -16.65 7.78 -4.12
N GLU A 152 -17.69 7.29 -4.80
CA GLU A 152 -18.89 6.76 -4.16
C GLU A 152 -18.59 5.53 -3.30
N VAL A 153 -17.82 4.57 -3.83
CA VAL A 153 -17.44 3.36 -3.09
C VAL A 153 -16.57 3.71 -1.88
N MET A 154 -15.71 4.72 -2.01
CA MET A 154 -14.93 5.27 -0.91
C MET A 154 -15.77 6.07 0.10
N GLY A 155 -17.09 6.19 -0.09
CA GLY A 155 -18.00 6.82 0.85
C GLY A 155 -18.04 8.34 0.79
N TYR A 156 -17.55 8.96 -0.29
CA TYR A 156 -17.70 10.39 -0.50
C TYR A 156 -19.12 10.71 -0.99
N GLU A 157 -19.63 11.87 -0.56
CA GLU A 157 -20.94 12.36 -1.00
C GLU A 157 -20.81 13.26 -2.24
N ARG A 158 -21.79 13.14 -3.13
CA ARG A 158 -21.91 14.02 -4.29
C ARG A 158 -22.33 15.42 -3.87
N THR A 159 -21.84 16.42 -4.59
CA THR A 159 -22.32 17.80 -4.53
C THR A 159 -23.72 17.91 -5.18
N LYS A 160 -24.41 19.04 -4.93
CA LYS A 160 -25.80 19.26 -5.41
C LYS A 160 -25.96 19.21 -6.94
N ASP A 161 -24.88 19.45 -7.67
CA ASP A 161 -24.78 19.37 -9.12
C ASP A 161 -24.52 17.93 -9.63
N GLY A 162 -24.45 16.95 -8.73
CA GLY A 162 -24.23 15.54 -9.06
C GLY A 162 -22.76 15.15 -9.24
N SER A 163 -21.81 16.06 -9.04
CA SER A 163 -20.36 15.80 -9.11
C SER A 163 -19.75 15.57 -7.72
N PHE A 164 -18.43 15.63 -7.61
CA PHE A 164 -17.68 15.65 -6.35
C PHE A 164 -16.90 16.95 -6.21
N HIS A 165 -16.67 17.38 -4.97
CA HIS A 165 -15.77 18.52 -4.71
C HIS A 165 -14.41 18.33 -5.41
N ALA A 166 -13.95 19.38 -6.10
CA ALA A 166 -12.70 19.35 -6.85
C ALA A 166 -11.49 18.88 -6.01
N LEU A 167 -11.46 19.25 -4.72
CA LEU A 167 -10.44 18.80 -3.78
C LEU A 167 -10.38 17.27 -3.65
N ILE A 168 -11.54 16.59 -3.62
CA ILE A 168 -11.62 15.13 -3.47
C ILE A 168 -11.15 14.43 -4.75
N ARG A 169 -11.55 14.96 -5.92
CA ARG A 169 -11.10 14.49 -7.24
C ARG A 169 -9.60 14.68 -7.42
N SER A 170 -9.08 15.84 -7.03
CA SER A 170 -7.65 16.13 -6.96
C SER A 170 -6.90 15.10 -6.14
N GLN A 171 -7.39 14.80 -4.94
CA GLN A 171 -6.76 13.82 -4.07
C GLN A 171 -6.78 12.41 -4.68
N LEU A 172 -7.86 12.01 -5.37
CA LEU A 172 -7.92 10.70 -6.03
C LEU A 172 -6.88 10.61 -7.14
N HIS A 173 -6.75 11.66 -7.95
CA HIS A 173 -5.74 11.75 -8.97
C HIS A 173 -4.33 11.66 -8.37
N CYS A 174 -4.06 12.40 -7.29
CA CYS A 174 -2.78 12.32 -6.56
C CYS A 174 -2.48 10.89 -6.09
N ASP A 175 -3.47 10.17 -5.57
CA ASP A 175 -3.31 8.79 -5.10
C ASP A 175 -2.98 7.82 -6.25
N LEU A 176 -3.72 7.91 -7.37
CA LEU A 176 -3.44 7.11 -8.56
C LEU A 176 -2.05 7.41 -9.14
N MET A 177 -1.67 8.68 -9.20
CA MET A 177 -0.35 9.08 -9.69
C MET A 177 0.77 8.65 -8.75
N ALA A 178 0.57 8.66 -7.43
CA ALA A 178 1.55 8.13 -6.48
C ALA A 178 1.76 6.62 -6.69
N LEU A 179 0.68 5.85 -6.83
CA LEU A 179 0.74 4.41 -7.10
C LEU A 179 1.39 4.09 -8.46
N HIS A 180 1.19 4.95 -9.45
CA HIS A 180 1.78 4.84 -10.79
C HIS A 180 3.27 5.19 -10.84
N ARG A 181 3.70 6.25 -10.13
CA ARG A 181 5.06 6.80 -10.25
C ARG A 181 6.07 6.13 -9.33
N THR A 182 5.63 5.52 -8.25
CA THR A 182 6.54 4.85 -7.31
C THR A 182 6.78 3.42 -7.75
N GLU A 183 8.03 3.14 -8.09
CA GLU A 183 8.51 1.79 -8.35
C GLU A 183 8.92 1.13 -7.04
N LEU A 184 8.63 -0.16 -6.94
CA LEU A 184 9.06 -1.05 -5.89
C LEU A 184 10.15 -1.97 -6.46
N VAL A 185 11.33 -1.92 -5.86
CA VAL A 185 12.44 -2.82 -6.16
C VAL A 185 12.61 -3.79 -5.00
N TYR A 186 12.58 -5.08 -5.29
CA TYR A 186 12.76 -6.15 -4.31
C TYR A 186 13.42 -7.36 -4.97
N ALA A 187 14.15 -8.15 -4.19
CA ALA A 187 14.74 -9.39 -4.65
C ALA A 187 13.83 -10.57 -4.33
N GLN A 188 13.75 -11.54 -5.24
CA GLN A 188 13.17 -12.84 -4.99
C GLN A 188 14.26 -13.89 -5.14
N GLU A 189 14.52 -14.63 -4.07
CA GLU A 189 15.44 -15.77 -4.10
C GLU A 189 14.89 -16.87 -4.99
N THR A 190 15.76 -17.42 -5.83
CA THR A 190 15.47 -18.52 -6.75
C THR A 190 16.57 -19.57 -6.63
N TRP A 191 16.19 -20.84 -6.59
CA TRP A 191 17.15 -21.94 -6.58
C TRP A 191 17.31 -22.50 -7.98
N THR A 192 18.51 -22.37 -8.54
CA THR A 192 18.86 -22.94 -9.85
C THR A 192 19.80 -24.13 -9.62
N GLY A 193 19.22 -25.32 -9.45
CA GLY A 193 19.96 -26.51 -9.01
C GLY A 193 20.38 -26.37 -7.54
N GLU A 194 21.69 -26.44 -7.26
CA GLU A 194 22.27 -26.25 -5.92
C GLU A 194 22.68 -24.79 -5.62
N LYS A 195 22.48 -23.87 -6.58
CA LYS A 195 22.88 -22.47 -6.41
C LYS A 195 21.69 -21.62 -6.01
N LEU A 196 21.87 -20.82 -4.96
CA LEU A 196 20.97 -19.72 -4.61
C LEU A 196 21.28 -18.53 -5.52
N GLU A 197 20.30 -18.15 -6.32
CA GLU A 197 20.30 -16.95 -7.17
C GLU A 197 19.21 -16.00 -6.67
N ALA A 198 19.22 -14.76 -7.16
CA ALA A 198 18.21 -13.77 -6.79
C ALA A 198 17.78 -12.96 -8.01
N ASP A 199 16.47 -12.98 -8.28
CA ASP A 199 15.84 -12.17 -9.31
C ASP A 199 15.43 -10.83 -8.70
N VAL A 200 16.05 -9.74 -9.16
CA VAL A 200 15.64 -8.39 -8.77
C VAL A 200 14.44 -7.96 -9.62
N LYS A 201 13.30 -7.73 -8.98
CA LYS A 201 12.06 -7.31 -9.60
C LYS A 201 11.84 -5.83 -9.39
N ILE A 202 11.37 -5.15 -10.44
CA ILE A 202 10.98 -3.74 -10.44
C ILE A 202 9.53 -3.69 -10.91
N ARG A 203 8.62 -3.27 -10.03
CA ARG A 203 7.18 -3.20 -10.32
C ARG A 203 6.53 -2.00 -9.65
N ASN A 204 5.51 -1.44 -10.26
CA ASN A 204 4.58 -0.51 -9.64
C ASN A 204 3.40 -1.29 -9.06
N ILE A 205 2.68 -0.73 -8.09
CA ILE A 205 1.44 -1.36 -7.60
C ILE A 205 0.38 -1.38 -8.70
N LEU A 206 0.32 -0.31 -9.48
CA LEU A 206 -0.46 -0.21 -10.71
C LEU A 206 0.23 0.74 -11.69
N ARG A 207 -0.13 0.67 -12.97
CA ARG A 207 0.20 1.68 -13.98
C ARG A 207 -1.06 2.26 -14.60
N VAL A 208 -1.13 3.58 -14.67
CA VAL A 208 -2.17 4.25 -15.47
C VAL A 208 -1.75 4.17 -16.94
N GLN A 209 -2.58 3.53 -17.77
CA GLN A 209 -2.34 3.41 -19.21
C GLN A 209 -2.89 4.62 -19.95
N GLU A 210 -4.09 5.06 -19.56
CA GLU A 210 -4.79 6.21 -20.12
C GLU A 210 -5.74 6.79 -19.06
N TYR A 211 -6.06 8.06 -19.19
CA TYR A 211 -7.17 8.69 -18.50
C TYR A 211 -7.99 9.49 -19.51
N HIS A 212 -9.29 9.58 -19.27
CA HIS A 212 -10.21 10.30 -20.14
C HIS A 212 -10.85 11.45 -19.36
N VAL A 213 -11.07 12.57 -20.04
CA VAL A 213 -11.80 13.73 -19.54
C VAL A 213 -13.03 13.89 -20.42
N ASP A 214 -14.21 13.85 -19.82
CA ASP A 214 -15.46 14.02 -20.55
C ASP A 214 -15.67 15.49 -20.92
N ASN A 215 -16.38 15.76 -22.02
CA ASN A 215 -16.86 17.11 -22.39
C ASN A 215 -15.76 18.19 -22.44
N VAL A 216 -14.59 17.84 -22.96
CA VAL A 216 -13.48 18.76 -23.13
C VAL A 216 -13.88 19.93 -24.05
N GLN A 217 -13.61 21.17 -23.64
CA GLN A 217 -13.88 22.35 -24.47
C GLN A 217 -13.04 22.32 -25.75
N ARG A 218 -13.52 22.97 -26.82
CA ARG A 218 -12.91 22.95 -28.17
C ARG A 218 -11.48 23.48 -28.23
N ASP A 219 -11.10 24.29 -27.25
CA ASP A 219 -9.78 24.89 -27.05
C ASP A 219 -8.89 24.07 -26.09
N PHE A 220 -9.14 22.76 -25.97
CA PHE A 220 -8.27 21.86 -25.23
C PHE A 220 -6.84 21.94 -25.73
N ASP A 221 -5.98 22.51 -24.89
CA ASP A 221 -4.56 22.61 -25.18
C ASP A 221 -3.92 21.24 -24.98
N SER A 222 -3.77 20.50 -26.08
CA SER A 222 -3.11 19.19 -26.08
C SER A 222 -1.62 19.29 -25.71
N GLU A 223 -0.99 20.45 -25.92
CA GLU A 223 0.42 20.68 -25.54
C GLU A 223 0.56 20.89 -24.03
N ARG A 224 -0.47 21.47 -23.40
CA ARG A 224 -0.60 21.59 -21.93
C ARG A 224 -1.47 20.51 -21.30
N ALA A 225 -1.79 19.42 -22.01
CA ALA A 225 -2.58 18.30 -21.50
C ALA A 225 -2.02 17.75 -20.17
N ALA A 226 -0.69 17.73 -20.03
CA ALA A 226 0.02 17.33 -18.81
C ALA A 226 -0.09 18.36 -17.66
N ASP A 227 -0.36 19.64 -17.97
CA ASP A 227 -0.53 20.74 -17.02
C ASP A 227 -1.96 20.89 -16.50
N TYR A 228 -2.96 20.19 -17.09
CA TYR A 228 -4.29 19.96 -16.48
C TYR A 228 -4.15 19.00 -15.29
N THR A 229 -3.35 19.46 -14.34
CA THR A 229 -3.07 18.84 -13.08
C THR A 229 -4.28 19.05 -12.16
N TYR A 230 -4.73 17.95 -11.57
CA TYR A 230 -5.49 17.88 -10.32
C TYR A 230 -7.04 17.88 -10.33
N GLY A 231 -7.76 17.43 -11.36
CA GLY A 231 -9.19 17.12 -11.14
C GLY A 231 -10.05 16.64 -12.30
N ALA A 232 -9.49 16.59 -13.51
CA ALA A 232 -10.28 16.47 -14.73
C ALA A 232 -10.56 15.03 -15.17
N ALA A 233 -9.74 14.04 -14.80
CA ALA A 233 -9.96 12.67 -15.27
C ALA A 233 -11.31 12.13 -14.76
N ASP A 234 -12.22 11.83 -15.67
CA ASP A 234 -13.52 11.22 -15.42
C ASP A 234 -13.45 9.69 -15.45
N SER A 235 -12.48 9.13 -16.16
CA SER A 235 -12.16 7.71 -16.09
C SER A 235 -10.67 7.42 -16.26
N TYR A 236 -10.26 6.25 -15.79
CA TYR A 236 -8.92 5.71 -15.91
C TYR A 236 -8.98 4.30 -16.50
N THR A 237 -7.98 3.95 -17.30
CA THR A 237 -7.61 2.57 -17.59
C THR A 237 -6.31 2.29 -16.85
N VAL A 238 -6.33 1.33 -15.94
CA VAL A 238 -5.19 0.99 -15.08
C VAL A 238 -4.82 -0.48 -15.23
N ASN A 239 -3.52 -0.77 -15.24
CA ASN A 239 -2.97 -2.11 -15.19
C ASN A 239 -2.47 -2.42 -13.77
N LEU A 240 -3.00 -3.45 -13.14
CA LEU A 240 -2.59 -3.92 -11.81
C LEU A 240 -1.40 -4.88 -11.95
N GLU A 241 -0.17 -4.43 -11.71
CA GLU A 241 1.03 -5.20 -12.10
C GLU A 241 1.32 -6.44 -11.25
N PHE A 242 0.65 -6.54 -10.10
CA PHE A 242 0.72 -7.73 -9.26
C PHE A 242 -0.46 -8.67 -9.46
N PHE A 243 -1.51 -8.22 -10.16
CA PHE A 243 -2.76 -8.98 -10.30
C PHE A 243 -2.55 -10.21 -11.18
N GLN A 244 -2.90 -11.38 -10.67
CA GLN A 244 -2.98 -12.61 -11.45
C GLN A 244 -4.43 -13.09 -11.54
N THR A 245 -4.81 -13.64 -12.70
CA THR A 245 -6.12 -14.27 -12.84
C THR A 245 -6.14 -15.59 -12.08
N SER A 246 -7.31 -15.99 -11.56
CA SER A 246 -7.50 -17.30 -10.92
C SER A 246 -7.24 -18.48 -11.86
N THR A 247 -7.17 -18.24 -13.17
CA THR A 247 -6.87 -19.21 -14.23
C THR A 247 -5.38 -19.33 -14.57
N ASP A 248 -4.55 -18.30 -14.33
CA ASP A 248 -3.09 -18.32 -14.51
C ASP A 248 -2.35 -18.78 -13.23
N ALA A 249 -2.91 -19.78 -12.55
CA ALA A 249 -2.59 -20.12 -11.17
C ALA A 249 -1.27 -20.92 -11.02
N ASP A 250 -0.16 -20.19 -11.09
CA ASP A 250 1.13 -20.59 -10.50
C ASP A 250 1.38 -19.93 -9.13
N GLY A 251 0.55 -18.98 -8.67
CA GLY A 251 0.89 -18.11 -7.54
C GLY A 251 -0.05 -18.21 -6.33
N ASP A 252 0.52 -18.56 -5.19
CA ASP A 252 0.10 -18.15 -3.84
C ASP A 252 -0.85 -16.94 -3.77
N TYR A 253 -2.07 -17.10 -3.21
CA TYR A 253 -3.03 -15.99 -3.00
C TYR A 253 -3.77 -16.08 -1.65
N VAL A 254 -4.34 -14.96 -1.21
CA VAL A 254 -5.26 -14.89 -0.07
C VAL A 254 -6.60 -14.35 -0.53
N LEU A 255 -7.67 -15.00 -0.08
CA LEU A 255 -9.03 -14.58 -0.30
C LEU A 255 -9.46 -13.62 0.82
N PHE A 256 -9.85 -12.40 0.43
CA PHE A 256 -10.46 -11.43 1.34
C PHE A 256 -11.97 -11.43 1.18
N GLY A 257 -12.69 -11.48 2.31
CA GLY A 257 -14.11 -11.19 2.37
C GLY A 257 -14.41 -9.71 2.15
N ASN A 258 -15.65 -9.29 2.43
CA ASN A 258 -16.09 -7.91 2.26
C ASN A 258 -15.30 -6.95 3.17
N ILE A 259 -14.22 -6.38 2.66
CA ILE A 259 -13.53 -5.25 3.27
C ILE A 259 -14.38 -4.00 3.03
N ASP A 260 -14.63 -3.28 4.12
CA ASP A 260 -15.25 -1.96 4.09
C ASP A 260 -14.25 -0.95 3.48
N MET A 261 -14.55 -0.49 2.28
CA MET A 261 -13.72 0.45 1.51
C MET A 261 -14.07 1.92 1.78
N GLN A 262 -14.98 2.20 2.73
CA GLN A 262 -15.39 3.56 3.02
C GLN A 262 -14.34 4.32 3.85
N GLN A 263 -14.05 5.54 3.43
CA GLN A 263 -13.33 6.53 4.21
C GLN A 263 -14.33 7.25 5.12
N GLY A 264 -14.47 6.78 6.37
CA GLY A 264 -15.39 7.43 7.31
C GLY A 264 -15.14 8.94 7.43
N VAL A 265 -16.17 9.76 7.21
CA VAL A 265 -16.09 11.22 7.33
C VAL A 265 -15.63 11.59 8.75
N GLY A 266 -14.49 12.29 8.86
CA GLY A 266 -13.88 12.66 10.15
C GLY A 266 -12.95 11.60 10.77
N LYS A 267 -12.86 10.39 10.19
CA LYS A 267 -11.76 9.46 10.49
C LYS A 267 -10.53 9.93 9.73
N SER A 268 -9.43 10.13 10.45
CA SER A 268 -8.16 10.47 9.80
C SER A 268 -7.69 9.25 9.00
N ALA A 269 -7.69 9.35 7.66
CA ALA A 269 -7.06 8.39 6.75
C ALA A 269 -5.58 8.11 7.09
N LYS A 270 -4.97 8.92 7.96
CA LYS A 270 -3.61 8.74 8.47
C LYS A 270 -3.47 7.52 9.39
N HIS A 271 -4.56 6.92 9.88
CA HIS A 271 -4.53 5.91 10.94
C HIS A 271 -5.60 4.80 10.78
N ASP A 272 -5.76 4.23 9.58
CA ASP A 272 -6.55 2.99 9.41
C ASP A 272 -5.74 1.77 9.90
N TYR A 273 -5.58 1.68 11.22
CA TYR A 273 -4.85 0.58 11.85
C TYR A 273 -5.53 -0.77 11.60
N GLY A 274 -6.86 -0.78 11.42
CA GLY A 274 -7.64 -1.98 11.16
C GLY A 274 -7.23 -2.63 9.85
N LEU A 275 -7.24 -1.86 8.76
CA LEU A 275 -6.80 -2.36 7.46
C LEU A 275 -5.32 -2.75 7.45
N LYS A 276 -4.44 -1.93 8.07
CA LYS A 276 -3.01 -2.27 8.19
C LYS A 276 -2.80 -3.60 8.92
N LEU A 277 -3.48 -3.79 10.06
CA LEU A 277 -3.39 -5.03 10.82
C LEU A 277 -3.95 -6.21 10.02
N LEU A 278 -5.08 -6.03 9.35
CA LEU A 278 -5.70 -7.08 8.53
C LEU A 278 -4.78 -7.53 7.39
N VAL A 279 -4.20 -6.59 6.63
CA VAL A 279 -3.25 -6.89 5.55
C VAL A 279 -2.02 -7.59 6.10
N TYR A 280 -1.49 -7.13 7.24
CA TYR A 280 -0.34 -7.76 7.89
C TYR A 280 -0.65 -9.18 8.36
N LEU A 281 -1.80 -9.42 9.00
CA LEU A 281 -2.20 -10.76 9.43
C LEU A 281 -2.45 -11.69 8.24
N ALA A 282 -3.06 -11.20 7.15
CA ALA A 282 -3.28 -11.97 5.93
C ALA A 282 -1.96 -12.37 5.26
N HIS A 283 -0.99 -11.45 5.22
CA HIS A 283 0.39 -11.74 4.80
C HIS A 283 0.99 -12.85 5.67
N ARG A 284 1.00 -12.68 6.99
CA ARG A 284 1.59 -13.65 7.92
C ARG A 284 0.90 -15.02 7.84
N LEU A 285 -0.42 -15.06 7.66
CA LEU A 285 -1.17 -16.31 7.45
C LEU A 285 -0.63 -17.12 6.28
N LYS A 286 -0.20 -16.44 5.21
CA LYS A 286 0.31 -17.07 4.01
C LYS A 286 1.75 -17.58 4.17
N TRP A 287 2.60 -16.88 4.92
CA TRP A 287 4.05 -17.17 4.92
C TRP A 287 4.59 -17.79 6.21
N ASP A 288 3.85 -17.74 7.33
CA ASP A 288 4.34 -18.21 8.63
C ASP A 288 3.97 -19.66 8.99
N ALA A 289 3.25 -20.38 8.11
CA ALA A 289 2.70 -21.71 8.41
C ALA A 289 1.97 -21.76 9.78
N PRO A 290 0.80 -21.10 9.91
CA PRO A 290 0.09 -20.92 11.18
C PRO A 290 -0.15 -22.23 11.92
N LYS A 291 -0.08 -22.17 13.26
CA LYS A 291 -0.36 -23.34 14.10
C LYS A 291 -1.82 -23.76 13.93
N ASP A 292 -2.03 -25.07 13.74
CA ASP A 292 -3.34 -25.68 13.45
C ASP A 292 -4.06 -25.02 12.25
N GLY A 293 -3.33 -24.37 11.35
CA GLY A 293 -3.86 -23.68 10.17
C GLY A 293 -4.61 -22.38 10.44
N GLN A 294 -4.70 -21.92 11.70
CA GLN A 294 -5.58 -20.80 12.09
C GLN A 294 -4.99 -19.81 13.10
N TYR A 295 -3.93 -20.22 13.81
CA TYR A 295 -3.35 -19.41 14.87
C TYR A 295 -2.01 -18.79 14.44
N LEU A 296 -1.95 -17.45 14.48
CA LEU A 296 -0.74 -16.69 14.26
C LEU A 296 -0.23 -16.12 15.58
N THR A 297 1.04 -16.34 15.86
CA THR A 297 1.70 -15.80 17.05
C THR A 297 2.77 -14.82 16.62
N ILE A 298 2.57 -13.54 16.94
CA ILE A 298 3.43 -12.44 16.47
C ILE A 298 3.90 -11.63 17.68
N SER A 299 5.15 -11.18 17.66
CA SER A 299 5.66 -10.32 18.73
C SER A 299 4.92 -8.98 18.77
N ARG A 300 4.59 -8.50 19.97
CA ARG A 300 3.98 -7.17 20.17
C ARG A 300 4.83 -6.06 19.55
N ARG A 301 6.15 -6.18 19.66
CA ARG A 301 7.09 -5.21 19.09
C ARG A 301 6.91 -5.12 17.57
N CYS A 302 6.84 -6.26 16.90
CA CYS A 302 6.66 -6.31 15.45
C CYS A 302 5.30 -5.75 15.02
N LEU A 303 4.22 -6.07 15.75
CA LEU A 303 2.90 -5.49 15.50
C LEU A 303 2.92 -3.95 15.66
N PHE A 304 3.53 -3.45 16.72
CA PHE A 304 3.57 -2.00 16.94
C PHE A 304 4.44 -1.30 15.90
N LYS A 305 5.51 -1.95 15.45
CA LYS A 305 6.36 -1.47 14.36
C LYS A 305 5.56 -1.32 13.07
N ASN A 306 4.94 -2.41 12.60
CA ASN A 306 4.20 -2.45 11.34
C ASN A 306 2.90 -1.61 11.36
N LEU A 307 2.38 -1.30 12.54
CA LEU A 307 1.24 -0.39 12.71
C LEU A 307 1.65 1.07 12.94
N ASP A 308 2.93 1.44 12.91
CA ASP A 308 3.41 2.79 13.28
C ASP A 308 2.94 3.22 14.70
N LEU A 309 2.87 2.26 15.61
CA LEU A 309 2.52 2.41 17.03
C LEU A 309 3.74 2.33 17.97
N LEU A 310 4.96 2.33 17.44
CA LEU A 310 6.16 2.54 18.24
C LEU A 310 6.25 4.00 18.72
N GLY A 311 6.74 4.21 19.94
CA GLY A 311 6.94 5.55 20.50
C GLY A 311 6.80 5.62 22.02
N SER A 312 6.91 6.85 22.53
CA SER A 312 7.00 7.14 23.97
C SER A 312 5.71 6.93 24.77
N ASN A 313 4.53 6.88 24.13
CA ASN A 313 3.24 6.71 24.81
C ASN A 313 2.70 5.27 24.68
N SER A 314 3.40 4.32 25.32
CA SER A 314 3.07 2.90 25.27
C SER A 314 1.65 2.57 25.72
N SER A 315 1.13 3.28 26.74
CA SER A 315 -0.24 3.08 27.24
C SER A 315 -1.29 3.46 26.19
N ARG A 316 -1.15 4.63 25.56
CA ARG A 316 -2.05 5.05 24.47
C ARG A 316 -1.96 4.10 23.28
N ASN A 317 -0.74 3.73 22.88
CA ASN A 317 -0.53 2.88 21.71
C ASN A 317 -1.09 1.47 21.93
N ASN A 318 -0.98 0.94 23.15
CA ASN A 318 -1.63 -0.32 23.53
C ASN A 318 -3.16 -0.24 23.49
N LYS A 319 -3.75 0.87 23.93
CA LYS A 319 -5.20 1.09 23.79
C LYS A 319 -5.64 1.14 22.33
N ILE A 320 -4.88 1.83 21.48
CA ILE A 320 -5.16 1.90 20.04
C ILE A 320 -5.09 0.50 19.42
N PHE A 321 -4.05 -0.26 19.74
CA PHE A 321 -3.88 -1.63 19.26
C PHE A 321 -5.07 -2.53 19.64
N TRP A 322 -5.45 -2.61 20.93
CA TRP A 322 -6.56 -3.47 21.33
C TRP A 322 -7.91 -3.02 20.78
N ARG A 323 -8.15 -1.71 20.69
CA ARG A 323 -9.33 -1.18 19.98
C ARG A 323 -9.37 -1.63 18.53
N THR A 324 -8.21 -1.61 17.85
CA THR A 324 -8.09 -2.08 16.46
C THR A 324 -8.42 -3.57 16.34
N VAL A 325 -7.96 -4.37 17.29
CA VAL A 325 -8.28 -5.80 17.38
C VAL A 325 -9.78 -6.02 17.58
N ASP A 326 -10.41 -5.28 18.49
CA ASP A 326 -11.85 -5.36 18.75
C ASP A 326 -12.66 -4.95 17.51
N GLU A 327 -12.25 -3.90 16.79
CA GLU A 327 -12.87 -3.50 15.51
C GLU A 327 -12.81 -4.63 14.47
N LEU A 328 -11.69 -5.36 14.36
CA LEU A 328 -11.58 -6.52 13.47
C LEU A 328 -12.41 -7.73 13.94
N ARG A 329 -12.62 -7.88 15.25
CA ARG A 329 -13.53 -8.91 15.80
C ARG A 329 -14.99 -8.58 15.52
N GLU A 330 -15.39 -7.33 15.69
CA GLU A 330 -16.75 -6.85 15.35
C GLU A 330 -17.04 -7.04 13.85
N LYS A 331 -16.05 -6.74 13.00
CA LYS A 331 -16.10 -7.01 11.55
C LYS A 331 -15.92 -8.49 11.18
N LYS A 332 -15.80 -9.39 12.17
CA LYS A 332 -15.65 -10.84 12.02
C LYS A 332 -14.42 -11.28 11.22
N PHE A 333 -13.38 -10.47 11.07
CA PHE A 333 -12.10 -10.89 10.49
C PHE A 333 -11.27 -11.69 11.50
N LEU A 334 -11.45 -11.41 12.79
CA LEU A 334 -10.85 -12.16 13.89
C LEU A 334 -11.94 -12.86 14.71
N LEU A 335 -11.71 -14.12 15.04
CA LEU A 335 -12.52 -14.84 16.02
C LEU A 335 -12.09 -14.46 17.45
N ASN A 336 -10.78 -14.42 17.66
CA ASN A 336 -10.19 -14.11 18.96
C ASN A 336 -8.77 -13.53 18.82
N ALA A 337 -8.30 -12.88 19.87
CA ALA A 337 -6.91 -12.50 20.04
C ALA A 337 -6.57 -12.42 21.53
N ARG A 338 -5.37 -12.87 21.92
CA ARG A 338 -4.92 -12.83 23.32
C ARG A 338 -3.44 -12.58 23.44
N GLU A 339 -3.07 -11.92 24.53
CA GLU A 339 -1.68 -11.79 24.94
C GLU A 339 -1.20 -13.09 25.59
N LEU A 340 -0.08 -13.63 25.11
CA LEU A 340 0.58 -14.76 25.72
C LEU A 340 1.62 -14.29 26.74
N PRO A 341 1.75 -14.96 27.90
CA PRO A 341 2.70 -14.56 28.94
C PRO A 341 4.14 -14.75 28.43
N GLY A 342 4.86 -13.64 28.30
CA GLY A 342 6.29 -13.61 27.98
C GLY A 342 7.16 -13.60 29.25
N LYS A 343 8.34 -14.22 29.20
CA LYS A 343 9.33 -14.14 30.29
C LYS A 343 9.87 -12.71 30.52
N ARG A 344 9.76 -11.81 29.53
CA ARG A 344 10.14 -10.38 29.60
C ARG A 344 9.08 -9.51 28.91
N LYS A 345 8.97 -8.23 29.30
CA LYS A 345 8.05 -7.26 28.64
C LYS A 345 8.33 -7.08 27.14
N SER A 346 9.57 -7.27 26.71
CA SER A 346 9.99 -7.22 25.31
C SER A 346 9.70 -8.52 24.53
N SER A 347 9.34 -9.61 25.22
CA SER A 347 9.05 -10.92 24.61
C SER A 347 7.56 -11.24 24.62
N VAL A 348 6.70 -10.22 24.67
CA VAL A 348 5.25 -10.43 24.64
C VAL A 348 4.85 -10.84 23.24
N LEU A 349 4.17 -11.97 23.15
CA LEU A 349 3.57 -12.49 21.93
C LEU A 349 2.07 -12.26 21.98
N ILE A 350 1.48 -11.92 20.84
CA ILE A 350 0.03 -11.86 20.65
C ILE A 350 -0.36 -13.03 19.75
N GLU A 351 -1.28 -13.85 20.23
CA GLU A 351 -1.88 -14.93 19.45
C GLU A 351 -3.20 -14.44 18.85
N PHE A 352 -3.34 -14.56 17.54
CA PHE A 352 -4.56 -14.25 16.80
C PHE A 352 -5.19 -15.53 16.29
N GLN A 353 -6.53 -15.59 16.33
CA GLN A 353 -7.32 -16.60 15.64
C GLN A 353 -8.10 -15.90 14.52
N LEU A 354 -7.68 -16.11 13.27
CA LEU A 354 -8.34 -15.52 12.11
C LEU A 354 -9.66 -16.25 11.83
N ASN A 355 -10.64 -15.53 11.30
CA ASN A 355 -11.86 -16.15 10.82
C ASN A 355 -11.65 -16.65 9.38
N PRO A 356 -11.62 -17.97 9.15
CA PRO A 356 -11.44 -18.50 7.82
C PRO A 356 -12.55 -18.00 6.88
N GLU A 357 -13.79 -17.80 7.32
CA GLU A 357 -14.86 -17.34 6.41
C GLU A 357 -14.61 -15.97 5.78
N ASN A 358 -13.75 -15.15 6.37
CA ASN A 358 -13.43 -13.82 5.85
C ASN A 358 -11.99 -13.64 5.38
N VAL A 359 -11.06 -14.52 5.78
CA VAL A 359 -9.66 -14.53 5.32
C VAL A 359 -9.20 -15.97 5.17
N LYS A 360 -8.94 -16.43 3.95
CA LYS A 360 -8.41 -17.79 3.66
C LYS A 360 -7.12 -17.69 2.85
N SER A 361 -6.04 -18.31 3.32
CA SER A 361 -4.90 -18.63 2.46
C SER A 361 -5.16 -19.95 1.73
N TYR A 362 -4.70 -20.04 0.48
CA TYR A 362 -4.66 -21.30 -0.25
C TYR A 362 -3.22 -21.61 -0.64
N ASP A 363 -2.76 -22.81 -0.28
CA ASP A 363 -1.49 -23.37 -0.75
C ASP A 363 -1.81 -24.48 -1.74
N ARG A 364 -1.26 -24.43 -2.96
CA ARG A 364 -1.07 -25.66 -3.72
C ARG A 364 0.19 -26.32 -3.17
N HIS A 365 0.02 -27.29 -2.28
CA HIS A 365 1.00 -28.37 -2.21
C HIS A 365 1.01 -29.03 -3.58
N VAL A 366 2.09 -28.85 -4.34
CA VAL A 366 2.46 -29.83 -5.37
C VAL A 366 2.80 -31.10 -4.56
N PRO A 367 2.03 -32.19 -4.69
CA PRO A 367 2.51 -33.46 -4.17
C PRO A 367 3.71 -33.84 -5.03
N THR A 368 4.90 -33.88 -4.43
CA THR A 368 6.02 -34.63 -4.99
C THR A 368 5.72 -36.11 -4.97
#